data_AF-A0AA50DYK5-F1
#
_entry.id   AF-A0AA50DYK5-F1
#
_cell.length_a   1.000
_cell.length_b   1.000
_cell.length_c   1.000
_cell.angle_alpha   90.00
_cell.angle_beta   90.00
_cell.angle_gamma   90.00
#
_symmetry.space_group_name_H-M   'P 1'
#
loop_
_entity.id
_entity.type
_entity.pdbx_description
1 polymer ?
#
loop_
_entity_poly.entity_id
_entity_poly.type
_entity_poly.pdbx_seq_one_letter_code
_entity_poly.pdbx_strand_id
1 'polypeptide(L)'
;MLIPLTQETFDQVVPVIATGAQYSYAWGKVYNLLARLLISLLIVVSIWIVGLIFSHGAQGVELVCFIIGGMYWLWCPVYVASVRNRQYRRFPYVGFWRGKCWIFLLPKR
;
A
#
# COMPACT_ATOMS: atom_id res chain seq x y z
N MET A 1 5.88 -27.80 -6.02
CA MET A 1 6.75 -28.23 -4.89
C MET A 1 6.86 -27.06 -3.92
N LEU A 2 6.54 -27.27 -2.64
CA LEU A 2 6.69 -26.24 -1.60
C LEU A 2 8.14 -26.28 -1.13
N ILE A 3 8.86 -25.18 -1.31
CA ILE A 3 10.22 -25.03 -0.77
C ILE A 3 10.08 -24.30 0.56
N PRO A 4 10.43 -24.92 1.70
CA PRO A 4 10.40 -24.22 2.98
C PRO A 4 11.46 -23.11 2.95
N LEU A 5 11.06 -21.87 3.20
CA LEU A 5 12.02 -20.77 3.41
C LEU A 5 12.41 -20.75 4.89
N THR A 6 13.71 -20.58 5.15
CA THR A 6 14.19 -20.21 6.47
C THR A 6 13.76 -18.78 6.80
N GLN A 7 13.58 -18.44 8.07
CA GLN A 7 13.15 -17.08 8.46
C GLN A 7 14.13 -16.01 7.98
N GLU A 8 15.44 -16.30 7.96
CA GLU A 8 16.47 -15.38 7.46
C GLU A 8 16.30 -15.05 5.97
N THR A 9 16.00 -16.06 5.15
CA THR A 9 15.76 -15.85 3.72
C THR A 9 14.42 -15.15 3.47
N PHE A 10 13.43 -15.37 4.32
CA PHE A 10 12.14 -14.68 4.23
C PHE A 10 12.26 -13.18 4.52
N ASP A 11 13.01 -12.81 5.56
CA ASP A 11 13.24 -11.40 5.92
C ASP A 11 14.07 -10.64 4.88
N GLN A 12 14.95 -11.33 4.13
CA GLN A 12 15.63 -10.73 2.96
C GLN A 12 14.70 -10.53 1.76
N VAL A 13 13.76 -11.44 1.53
CA VAL A 13 12.86 -11.40 0.36
C VAL A 13 11.68 -10.45 0.56
N VAL A 14 11.17 -10.30 1.78
CA VAL A 14 10.03 -9.43 2.12
C VAL A 14 10.52 -8.22 2.94
N PRO A 15 10.84 -7.09 2.30
CA PRO A 15 11.32 -5.91 3.01
C PRO A 15 10.23 -5.29 3.89
N VAL A 16 10.65 -4.63 4.97
CA VAL A 16 9.76 -3.93 5.91
C VAL A 16 8.97 -2.82 5.23
N ILE A 17 9.60 -2.13 4.29
CA ILE A 17 9.02 -1.04 3.51
C ILE A 17 8.63 -1.59 2.14
N ALA A 18 7.50 -1.14 1.62
CA ALA A 18 7.03 -1.50 0.30
C ALA A 18 8.08 -1.22 -0.79
N THR A 19 8.32 -2.17 -1.68
CA THR A 19 9.18 -1.95 -2.86
C THR A 19 8.44 -1.17 -3.95
N GLY A 20 9.16 -0.57 -4.90
CA GLY A 20 8.54 0.17 -6.01
C GLY A 20 7.56 -0.68 -6.85
N ALA A 21 7.86 -1.97 -7.04
CA ALA A 21 6.94 -2.90 -7.70
C ALA A 21 5.67 -3.16 -6.89
N GLN A 22 5.78 -3.29 -5.55
CA GLN A 22 4.63 -3.43 -4.66
C GLN A 22 3.78 -2.16 -4.61
N TYR A 23 4.41 -0.99 -4.69
CA TYR A 23 3.73 0.29 -4.79
C TYR A 23 2.88 0.40 -6.07
N SER A 24 3.47 0.05 -7.22
CA SER A 24 2.75 0.02 -8.51
C SER A 24 1.57 -0.97 -8.47
N TYR A 25 1.77 -2.15 -7.87
CA TYR A 25 0.69 -3.12 -7.68
C TYR A 25 -0.43 -2.59 -6.75
N ALA A 26 -0.08 -1.91 -5.65
CA ALA A 26 -1.03 -1.34 -4.70
C ALA A 26 -1.76 -0.09 -5.23
N TRP A 27 -1.22 0.56 -6.26
CA TRP A 27 -1.94 1.57 -7.04
C TRP A 27 -3.12 0.95 -7.78
N GLY A 28 -2.96 -0.26 -8.32
CA GLY A 28 -4.06 -1.06 -8.86
C GLY A 28 -4.81 -0.34 -10.00
N LYS A 29 -6.15 -0.34 -9.93
CA LYS A 29 -7.02 0.27 -10.96
C LYS A 29 -7.15 1.79 -10.76
N VAL A 30 -7.29 2.53 -11.86
CA VAL A 30 -7.49 3.99 -11.88
C VAL A 30 -8.67 4.45 -11.01
N TYR A 31 -9.71 3.64 -10.89
CA TYR A 31 -10.84 3.89 -9.98
C TYR A 31 -10.40 4.07 -8.51
N ASN A 32 -9.45 3.25 -8.03
CA ASN A 32 -8.95 3.35 -6.67
C ASN A 32 -8.14 4.64 -6.46
N LEU A 33 -7.41 5.09 -7.49
CA LEU A 33 -6.73 6.38 -7.46
C LEU A 33 -7.73 7.53 -7.35
N LEU A 34 -8.79 7.49 -8.15
CA LEU A 34 -9.83 8.53 -8.11
C LEU A 34 -10.53 8.58 -6.75
N ALA A 35 -10.88 7.42 -6.18
CA ALA A 35 -11.47 7.35 -4.85
C ALA A 35 -10.53 7.94 -3.77
N ARG A 36 -9.23 7.64 -3.83
CA ARG A 36 -8.23 8.18 -2.89
C ARG A 36 -8.04 9.69 -3.04
N LEU A 37 -8.09 10.21 -4.26
CA LEU A 37 -8.06 11.65 -4.54
C LEU A 37 -9.30 12.34 -3.97
N LEU A 38 -10.49 11.77 -4.17
CA LEU A 38 -11.73 12.30 -3.58
C LEU A 38 -11.66 12.31 -2.04
N ILE A 39 -11.14 11.25 -1.43
CA ILE A 39 -10.95 11.21 0.03
C ILE A 39 -9.94 12.27 0.48
N SER A 40 -8.83 12.44 -0.23
CA SER A 40 -7.84 13.48 0.05
C SER A 40 -8.45 14.89 -0.03
N LEU A 41 -9.28 15.14 -1.05
CA LEU A 41 -10.05 16.38 -1.18
C LEU A 41 -11.01 16.57 0.01
N LEU A 42 -11.76 15.53 0.40
CA LEU A 42 -12.67 15.60 1.54
C LEU A 42 -11.93 15.92 2.85
N ILE A 43 -10.74 15.34 3.07
CA ILE A 43 -9.91 15.64 4.25
C ILE A 43 -9.52 17.11 4.24
N VAL A 44 -9.00 17.62 3.12
CA VAL A 44 -8.62 19.04 2.97
C VAL A 44 -9.82 19.95 3.21
N VAL A 45 -10.96 19.70 2.56
CA VAL A 45 -12.17 20.52 2.75
C VAL A 45 -12.62 20.51 4.22
N SER A 46 -12.55 19.36 4.89
CA SER A 46 -12.91 19.24 6.30
C SER A 46 -11.98 20.07 7.20
N ILE A 47 -10.67 20.00 6.98
CA ILE A 47 -9.68 20.80 7.72
C ILE A 47 -9.94 22.29 7.51
N TRP A 48 -10.22 22.69 6.27
CA TRP A 48 -10.50 24.08 5.92
C TRP A 48 -11.75 24.62 6.64
N ILE A 49 -12.83 23.84 6.67
CA ILE A 49 -14.06 24.21 7.40
C ILE A 49 -13.76 24.38 8.90
N VAL A 50 -12.97 23.48 9.50
CA VAL A 50 -12.57 23.61 10.91
C VAL A 50 -11.71 24.87 11.12
N GLY A 51 -10.78 25.17 10.20
CA GLY A 51 -9.95 26.38 10.22
C GLY A 51 -10.76 27.68 10.20
N LEU A 52 -11.83 27.73 9.40
CA LEU A 52 -12.75 28.86 9.37
C LEU A 52 -13.46 29.10 10.72
N ILE A 53 -13.78 28.04 11.46
CA ILE A 53 -14.44 28.14 12.76
C ILE A 53 -13.46 28.58 13.86
N PHE A 54 -12.19 28.19 13.78
CA PHE A 54 -11.23 28.33 14.88
C PHE A 54 -10.34 29.60 14.85
N SER A 55 -10.51 30.50 13.88
CA SER A 55 -9.82 31.80 13.69
C SER A 55 -8.31 31.89 14.09
N HIS A 56 -7.43 32.07 13.09
CA HIS A 56 -6.03 32.58 13.12
C HIS A 56 -4.99 32.03 14.11
N GLY A 57 -5.35 31.33 15.19
CA GLY A 57 -4.39 30.84 16.20
C GLY A 57 -3.59 29.61 15.78
N ALA A 58 -3.99 28.92 14.71
CA ALA A 58 -3.46 27.60 14.33
C ALA A 58 -3.00 27.50 12.86
N GLN A 59 -2.71 28.62 12.19
CA GLN A 59 -2.35 28.64 10.76
C GLN A 59 -1.20 27.68 10.41
N GLY A 60 -0.19 27.56 11.28
CA GLY A 60 0.91 26.62 11.07
C GLY A 60 0.49 25.14 11.14
N VAL A 61 -0.40 24.78 12.05
CA VAL A 61 -0.92 23.41 12.19
C VAL A 61 -1.85 23.08 11.02
N GLU A 62 -2.69 24.04 10.61
CA GLU A 62 -3.59 23.90 9.48
C GLU A 62 -2.82 23.59 8.19
N LEU A 63 -1.71 24.30 7.95
CA LEU A 63 -0.84 24.09 6.79
C LEU A 63 -0.21 22.69 6.79
N VAL A 64 0.26 22.21 7.94
CA VAL A 64 0.78 20.84 8.07
C VAL A 64 -0.32 19.80 7.81
N CYS A 65 -1.52 20.01 8.36
CA CYS A 65 -2.67 19.14 8.13
C CYS A 65 -3.09 19.12 6.64
N PHE A 66 -3.04 20.25 5.93
CA PHE A 66 -3.29 20.30 4.49
C PHE A 66 -2.25 19.54 3.68
N ILE A 67 -0.96 19.65 4.01
CA ILE A 67 0.10 18.89 3.33
C ILE A 67 -0.13 17.40 3.53
N ILE A 68 -0.40 16.96 4.77
CA ILE A 68 -0.64 15.56 5.10
C ILE A 68 -1.90 15.04 4.41
N GLY A 69 -3.00 15.80 4.48
CA GLY A 69 -4.27 15.46 3.84
C GLY A 69 -4.19 15.42 2.31
N GLY A 70 -3.50 16.40 1.72
CA GLY A 70 -3.25 16.49 0.28
C GLY A 70 -2.30 15.41 -0.26
N MET A 71 -1.37 14.92 0.56
CA MET A 71 -0.50 13.79 0.23
C MET A 71 -1.10 12.42 0.63
N TYR A 72 -2.29 12.37 1.22
CA TYR A 72 -2.93 11.13 1.65
C TYR A 72 -3.01 10.08 0.52
N TRP A 73 -3.37 10.52 -0.69
CA TRP A 73 -3.50 9.62 -1.83
C TRP A 73 -2.17 8.95 -2.22
N LEU A 74 -1.04 9.61 -1.99
CA LEU A 74 0.32 9.10 -2.23
C LEU A 74 0.75 8.11 -1.14
N TRP A 75 0.48 8.44 0.14
CA TRP A 75 0.89 7.62 1.28
C TRP A 75 0.04 6.36 1.47
N CYS A 76 -1.24 6.41 1.11
CA CYS A 76 -2.18 5.28 1.26
C CYS A 76 -1.65 3.95 0.65
N PRO A 77 -1.22 3.89 -0.62
CA PRO A 77 -0.68 2.65 -1.21
C PRO A 77 0.62 2.16 -0.55
N VAL A 78 1.51 3.08 -0.13
CA VAL A 78 2.73 2.74 0.61
C VAL A 78 2.38 2.06 1.93
N TYR A 79 1.42 2.63 2.66
CA TYR A 79 0.97 2.10 3.93
C TYR A 79 0.33 0.72 3.77
N VAL A 80 -0.58 0.56 2.81
CA VAL A 80 -1.26 -0.73 2.56
C VAL A 80 -0.26 -1.83 2.21
N ALA A 81 0.71 -1.56 1.34
CA ALA A 81 1.74 -2.53 0.98
C ALA A 81 2.64 -2.89 2.18
N SER A 82 3.01 -1.90 3.00
CA SER A 82 3.84 -2.12 4.19
C SER A 82 3.11 -2.93 5.28
N VAL A 83 1.82 -2.64 5.51
CA VAL A 83 0.97 -3.43 6.44
C VAL A 83 0.88 -4.88 5.96
N ARG A 84 0.73 -5.10 4.65
CA ARG A 84 0.66 -6.44 4.08
C ARG A 84 1.99 -7.20 4.27
N ASN A 85 3.13 -6.55 4.04
CA ASN A 85 4.45 -7.13 4.33
C ASN A 85 4.58 -7.50 5.82
N ARG A 86 4.14 -6.64 6.74
CA ARG A 86 4.15 -6.93 8.19
C ARG A 86 3.26 -8.10 8.56
N GLN A 87 2.08 -8.23 7.95
CA GLN A 87 1.20 -9.37 8.17
C GLN A 87 1.85 -10.69 7.73
N TYR A 88 2.56 -10.71 6.59
CA TYR A 88 3.28 -11.90 6.15
C TYR A 88 4.43 -12.29 7.09
N ARG A 89 5.10 -11.31 7.71
CA ARG A 89 6.14 -11.54 8.73
C ARG A 89 5.61 -12.09 10.07
N ARG A 90 4.30 -12.04 10.31
CA ARG A 90 3.71 -12.63 11.53
C ARG A 90 3.74 -14.17 11.50
N PHE A 91 3.81 -14.78 10.32
CA PHE A 91 3.75 -16.23 10.19
C PHE A 91 5.16 -16.83 10.30
N PRO A 92 5.42 -17.71 11.29
CA PRO A 92 6.76 -18.29 11.50
C PRO A 92 7.16 -19.29 10.41
N TYR A 93 6.20 -19.78 9.63
CA TYR A 93 6.41 -20.73 8.54
C TYR A 93 5.76 -20.22 7.26
N VAL A 94 6.58 -19.93 6.24
CA VAL A 94 6.14 -19.54 4.91
C VAL A 94 6.84 -20.43 3.88
N GLY A 95 6.08 -21.02 2.96
CA GLY A 95 6.59 -21.86 1.88
C GLY A 95 6.30 -21.23 0.53
N PHE A 96 7.30 -21.16 -0.35
CA PHE A 96 7.08 -20.68 -1.71
C PHE A 96 6.43 -21.79 -2.53
N TRP A 97 5.22 -21.55 -3.04
CA TRP A 97 4.57 -22.51 -3.93
C TRP A 97 5.09 -22.33 -5.35
N ARG A 98 5.99 -23.22 -5.78
CA ARG A 98 6.47 -23.26 -7.16
C ARG A 98 5.67 -24.33 -7.92
N GLY A 99 4.65 -23.89 -8.65
CA GLY A 99 3.94 -24.71 -9.64
C GLY A 99 4.64 -24.61 -11.00
N LYS A 100 5.19 -25.72 -11.50
CA LYS A 100 5.57 -25.82 -12.92
C LYS A 100 4.31 -26.21 -13.69
N CYS A 101 3.69 -25.25 -14.39
CA CYS A 101 2.65 -25.58 -15.37
C CYS A 101 3.34 -26.13 -16.62
N TRP A 102 3.37 -27.45 -16.77
CA TRP A 102 3.68 -28.07 -18.06
C TRP A 102 2.44 -27.91 -18.94
N ILE A 103 2.54 -27.08 -19.98
CA ILE A 103 1.52 -27.06 -21.02
C ILE A 103 1.79 -28.26 -21.93
N PHE A 104 1.02 -29.33 -21.72
CA PHE A 104 1.12 -30.53 -22.53
C PHE A 104 0.25 -30.30 -23.79
N LEU A 105 0.88 -29.85 -24.87
CA LEU A 105 0.25 -29.81 -26.19
C LEU A 105 0.09 -31.27 -26.67
N LEU A 106 -1.08 -31.87 -26.45
CA LEU A 106 -1.45 -33.11 -27.11
C LEU A 106 -1.55 -32.85 -28.62
N PRO A 107 -0.84 -33.58 -29.48
CA PRO A 107 -1.10 -33.54 -30.91
C PRO A 107 -2.49 -34.14 -31.13
N LYS A 108 -3.38 -33.31 -31.67
CA LYS A 108 -4.72 -33.71 -32.12
C LYS A 108 -4.51 -34.73 -33.24
N ARG A 109 -4.84 -36.00 -32.97
CA ARG A 109 -4.99 -37.02 -34.01
C ARG A 109 -6.25 -36.76 -34.83
#